data_AF-A0A482VIF7-F1
#
_entry.id   AF-A0A482VIF7-F1
#
_cell.length_a   1.000
_cell.length_b   1.000
_cell.length_c   1.000
_cell.angle_alpha   90.00
_cell.angle_beta   90.00
_cell.angle_gamma   90.00
#
_symmetry.space_group_name_H-M   'P 1'
#
loop_
_entity.id
_entity.type
_entity.pdbx_description
1 polymer ?
#
loop_
_entity_poly.entity_id
_entity_poly.type
_entity_poly.pdbx_seq_one_letter_code
_entity_poly.pdbx_strand_id
1 'polypeptide(L)'
;MAGSVEIFILILGATLCSSLTRQNLGGQWGATGGDAGIIISNATVPGGIFSDLMNSGEIGDIFYGTGDSDYSWVGLSDWTYSTTFTVDEELLAHANVHLVFEGLDTFATILINGQEVGTSQNMFVRYVFDVKQQLQFSSPVNVAAALANETINDYVIPPECPDEQYNGICHANRIRKMQASFSWDWGPAFASVGIWKDVYLEAFNDAVIKYVVASPSKNTDGSWKLSVTTYLTARGPVAGIVSVILETENGTPVLVDVDVQEDVSVDGEIAVTKYLDVSADLVNTWWPNGYGTQDLYNLKVTFTGENEQDEKTVRVGFRTVELIQEQLEQGLSFYFKVNGYPIFAMGANEIPLSVLPERGQNRETIRQVLQTVKDVNMNMLRVWGGGVYESDYFYDLADEFGILIWHDFMFACAMYPADSVYLSNVVDEVRHQLKRLGSHTSIAVWAGNNENESALSQNWYGTGNNFDLYKNDYIKLYVDTIQPEVLKIVPGTIFITSSPTNGAESDQEGHVAQNPSDPLYGDGTIHMKHFLALLPHFLNF
;
A
#
# COMPACT_ATOMS: atom_id res chain seq x y z
N MET A 1 -30.37 19.48 59.57
CA MET A 1 -31.14 19.02 58.40
C MET A 1 -30.34 19.39 57.17
N ALA A 2 -29.71 18.40 56.53
CA ALA A 2 -29.04 18.58 55.24
C ALA A 2 -29.98 18.01 54.17
N GLY A 3 -30.26 18.79 53.12
CA GLY A 3 -31.02 18.31 51.96
C GLY A 3 -30.03 17.91 50.87
N SER A 4 -30.09 16.66 50.44
CA SER A 4 -29.40 16.20 49.23
C SER A 4 -30.12 16.73 47.98
N VAL A 5 -29.34 17.16 47.00
CA VAL A 5 -29.82 17.43 45.64
C VAL A 5 -29.27 16.31 44.77
N GLU A 6 -30.14 15.40 44.35
CA GLU A 6 -29.79 14.38 43.35
C GLU A 6 -30.05 14.95 41.96
N ILE A 7 -29.00 15.01 41.13
CA ILE A 7 -29.11 15.35 39.71
C ILE A 7 -29.22 14.04 38.94
N PHE A 8 -30.43 13.72 38.49
CA PHE A 8 -30.64 12.63 37.52
C PHE A 8 -30.35 13.15 36.11
N ILE A 9 -29.20 12.75 35.54
CA ILE A 9 -28.95 12.90 34.11
C ILE A 9 -29.69 11.77 33.39
N LEU A 10 -30.77 12.11 32.72
CA LEU A 10 -31.57 11.16 31.94
C LEU A 10 -30.95 11.00 30.54
N ILE A 11 -30.03 10.05 30.38
CA ILE A 11 -29.53 9.67 29.04
C ILE A 11 -30.61 8.85 28.35
N LEU A 12 -31.41 9.52 27.51
CA LEU A 12 -32.30 8.88 26.55
C LEU A 12 -31.45 8.28 25.42
N GLY A 13 -30.94 7.07 25.67
CA GLY A 13 -30.29 6.27 24.65
C GLY A 13 -31.30 5.83 23.60
N ALA A 14 -31.48 6.63 22.55
CA ALA A 14 -31.81 6.08 21.25
C ALA A 14 -30.62 5.21 20.84
N THR A 15 -30.79 3.90 20.82
CA THR A 15 -29.81 2.99 20.24
C THR A 15 -29.84 3.19 18.73
N LEU A 16 -29.07 4.16 18.25
CA LEU A 16 -28.56 4.14 16.88
C LEU A 16 -27.80 2.82 16.76
N CYS A 17 -28.31 1.93 15.92
CA CYS A 17 -27.58 0.73 15.55
C CYS A 17 -26.51 1.14 14.54
N SER A 18 -25.36 0.46 14.52
CA SER A 18 -24.45 0.66 13.39
C SER A 18 -25.17 0.22 12.12
N SER A 19 -25.32 1.11 11.14
CA SER A 19 -25.97 0.82 9.87
C SER A 19 -24.99 0.65 8.70
N LEU A 20 -23.68 0.67 8.98
CA LEU A 20 -22.69 0.01 8.12
C LEU A 20 -22.96 -1.50 8.11
N THR A 21 -23.68 -1.96 7.10
CA THR A 21 -23.95 -3.38 6.86
C THR A 21 -22.99 -3.89 5.79
N ARG A 22 -22.28 -4.99 6.08
CA ARG A 22 -21.41 -5.65 5.09
C ARG A 22 -21.82 -7.10 4.84
N GLN A 23 -21.93 -7.46 3.55
CA GLN A 23 -22.15 -8.84 3.10
C GLN A 23 -20.91 -9.33 2.35
N ASN A 24 -20.16 -10.26 2.94
CA ASN A 24 -19.00 -10.87 2.28
C ASN A 24 -19.46 -11.68 1.05
N LEU A 25 -18.80 -11.47 -0.10
CA LEU A 25 -19.06 -12.15 -1.36
C LEU A 25 -17.91 -13.08 -1.79
N GLY A 26 -16.85 -13.19 -0.99
CA GLY A 26 -15.80 -14.20 -1.14
C GLY A 26 -16.32 -15.63 -0.90
N GLY A 27 -15.44 -16.60 -1.11
CA GLY A 27 -15.76 -18.03 -1.07
C GLY A 27 -15.55 -18.69 -2.42
N GLN A 28 -16.59 -19.30 -2.97
CA GLN A 28 -16.53 -20.11 -4.20
C GLN A 28 -17.30 -19.42 -5.34
N TRP A 29 -16.61 -19.26 -6.46
CA TRP A 29 -17.06 -18.62 -7.69
C TRP A 29 -16.88 -19.60 -8.86
N GLY A 30 -17.53 -19.36 -9.99
CA GLY A 30 -17.21 -20.03 -11.25
C GLY A 30 -16.23 -19.18 -12.06
N ALA A 31 -15.12 -19.74 -12.53
CA ALA A 31 -14.21 -19.09 -13.45
C ALA A 31 -14.25 -19.76 -14.85
N THR A 32 -14.26 -18.96 -15.91
CA THR A 32 -14.20 -19.46 -17.30
C THR A 32 -13.21 -18.67 -18.16
N GLY A 33 -12.51 -19.32 -19.09
CA GLY A 33 -11.55 -18.62 -19.96
C GLY A 33 -10.57 -19.52 -20.68
N GLY A 34 -9.54 -18.89 -21.27
CA GLY A 34 -8.56 -19.55 -22.14
C GLY A 34 -9.12 -20.00 -23.49
N ASP A 35 -8.22 -20.23 -24.46
CA ASP A 35 -8.57 -20.63 -25.84
C ASP A 35 -9.43 -21.91 -25.93
N ALA A 36 -9.32 -22.79 -24.93
CA ALA A 36 -10.09 -24.03 -24.83
C ALA A 36 -11.48 -23.86 -24.19
N GLY A 37 -11.82 -22.67 -23.67
CA GLY A 37 -13.07 -22.42 -22.95
C GLY A 37 -13.19 -23.24 -21.66
N ILE A 38 -12.11 -23.26 -20.85
CA ILE A 38 -12.02 -24.00 -19.59
C ILE A 38 -13.09 -23.47 -18.61
N ILE A 39 -13.67 -24.37 -17.81
CA ILE A 39 -14.72 -24.04 -16.83
C ILE A 39 -14.33 -24.62 -15.47
N ILE A 40 -13.99 -23.74 -14.54
CA ILE A 40 -13.72 -24.06 -13.13
C ILE A 40 -14.98 -23.73 -12.33
N SER A 41 -15.65 -24.73 -11.77
CA SER A 41 -16.90 -24.50 -11.02
C SER A 41 -16.70 -23.98 -9.59
N ASN A 42 -15.47 -24.11 -9.06
CA ASN A 42 -15.08 -23.86 -7.68
C ASN A 42 -13.76 -23.07 -7.64
N ALA A 43 -13.74 -21.92 -8.31
CA ALA A 43 -12.67 -20.93 -8.19
C ALA A 43 -12.78 -20.22 -6.84
N THR A 44 -11.66 -19.86 -6.24
CA THR A 44 -11.64 -19.27 -4.88
C THR A 44 -11.50 -17.76 -4.95
N VAL A 45 -12.22 -17.05 -4.08
CA VAL A 45 -12.12 -15.60 -3.93
C VAL A 45 -12.01 -15.24 -2.44
N PRO A 46 -10.97 -14.51 -1.98
CA PRO A 46 -9.83 -14.01 -2.74
C PRO A 46 -9.00 -15.11 -3.40
N GLY A 47 -8.52 -14.86 -4.63
CA GLY A 47 -7.82 -15.87 -5.41
C GLY A 47 -7.27 -15.36 -6.74
N GLY A 48 -6.65 -16.29 -7.49
CA GLY A 48 -5.98 -16.03 -8.76
C GLY A 48 -5.97 -17.27 -9.66
N ILE A 49 -6.02 -17.06 -10.97
CA ILE A 49 -6.42 -18.12 -11.91
C ILE A 49 -5.43 -19.29 -11.98
N PHE A 50 -4.14 -19.04 -11.78
CA PHE A 50 -3.14 -20.12 -11.69
C PHE A 50 -3.41 -21.03 -10.49
N SER A 51 -3.83 -20.48 -9.34
CA SER A 51 -4.25 -21.29 -8.19
C SER A 51 -5.50 -22.08 -8.49
N ASP A 52 -6.50 -21.49 -9.13
CA ASP A 52 -7.76 -22.18 -9.42
C ASP A 52 -7.59 -23.31 -10.45
N LEU A 53 -6.76 -23.10 -11.49
CA LEU A 53 -6.40 -24.15 -12.46
C LEU A 53 -5.58 -25.28 -11.82
N MET A 54 -4.67 -24.96 -10.89
CA MET A 54 -3.96 -25.98 -10.11
C MET A 54 -4.91 -26.77 -9.20
N ASN A 55 -5.84 -26.08 -8.52
CA ASN A 55 -6.78 -26.67 -7.58
C ASN A 55 -7.84 -27.55 -8.27
N SER A 56 -8.23 -27.21 -9.50
CA SER A 56 -9.11 -28.05 -10.34
C SER A 56 -8.38 -29.22 -11.01
N GLY A 57 -7.04 -29.16 -11.11
CA GLY A 57 -6.22 -30.15 -11.80
C GLY A 57 -6.16 -29.97 -13.33
N GLU A 58 -6.59 -28.82 -13.84
CA GLU A 58 -6.45 -28.44 -15.26
C GLU A 58 -4.99 -28.14 -15.63
N ILE A 59 -4.18 -27.68 -14.66
CA ILE A 59 -2.72 -27.57 -14.78
C ILE A 59 -2.02 -28.25 -13.60
N GLY A 60 -0.75 -28.62 -13.80
CA GLY A 60 0.13 -29.12 -12.73
C GLY A 60 0.74 -28.01 -11.88
N ASP A 61 1.66 -28.37 -10.98
CA ASP A 61 2.42 -27.40 -10.18
C ASP A 61 3.24 -26.47 -11.09
N ILE A 62 2.93 -25.17 -11.04
CA ILE A 62 3.59 -24.14 -11.85
C ILE A 62 5.08 -23.99 -11.51
N PHE A 63 5.51 -24.39 -10.31
CA PHE A 63 6.92 -24.31 -9.90
C PHE A 63 7.75 -25.53 -10.31
N TYR A 64 7.14 -26.54 -10.94
CA TYR A 64 7.83 -27.76 -11.34
C TYR A 64 8.35 -27.71 -12.77
N GLY A 65 9.67 -27.87 -12.94
CA GLY A 65 10.30 -28.03 -14.25
C GLY A 65 10.26 -26.75 -15.09
N THR A 66 9.43 -26.76 -16.13
CA THR A 66 9.25 -25.69 -17.13
C THR A 66 7.87 -25.03 -17.04
N GLY A 67 7.22 -25.08 -15.87
CA GLY A 67 5.86 -24.59 -15.66
C GLY A 67 5.63 -23.11 -15.98
N ASP A 68 6.67 -22.29 -15.91
CA ASP A 68 6.68 -20.88 -16.36
C ASP A 68 6.42 -20.77 -17.88
N SER A 69 7.10 -21.60 -18.66
CA SER A 69 6.95 -21.69 -20.12
C SER A 69 5.67 -22.45 -20.50
N ASP A 70 5.43 -23.60 -19.87
CA ASP A 70 4.34 -24.53 -20.20
C ASP A 70 2.94 -23.96 -19.89
N TYR A 71 2.83 -23.09 -18.87
CA TYR A 71 1.57 -22.45 -18.48
C TYR A 71 1.51 -20.95 -18.79
N SER A 72 2.45 -20.42 -19.57
CA SER A 72 2.49 -19.03 -20.03
C SER A 72 1.16 -18.56 -20.67
N TRP A 73 0.47 -19.46 -21.39
CA TRP A 73 -0.83 -19.21 -22.02
C TRP A 73 -1.92 -18.73 -21.05
N VAL A 74 -1.83 -19.08 -19.76
CA VAL A 74 -2.80 -18.68 -18.72
C VAL A 74 -2.81 -17.16 -18.54
N GLY A 75 -1.63 -16.54 -18.43
CA GLY A 75 -1.49 -15.09 -18.30
C GLY A 75 -1.71 -14.32 -19.60
N LEU A 76 -1.65 -15.01 -20.75
CA LEU A 76 -1.99 -14.47 -22.07
C LEU A 76 -3.50 -14.51 -22.36
N SER A 77 -4.28 -15.25 -21.58
CA SER A 77 -5.71 -15.49 -21.80
C SER A 77 -6.61 -14.50 -21.05
N ASP A 78 -7.78 -14.22 -21.62
CA ASP A 78 -8.88 -13.54 -20.91
C ASP A 78 -9.65 -14.56 -20.05
N TRP A 79 -10.19 -14.08 -18.92
CA TRP A 79 -10.86 -14.91 -17.90
C TRP A 79 -12.08 -14.19 -17.32
N THR A 80 -13.09 -14.95 -16.88
CA THR A 80 -14.35 -14.41 -16.36
C THR A 80 -14.65 -15.06 -15.02
N TYR A 81 -14.71 -14.27 -13.94
CA TYR A 81 -15.12 -14.75 -12.61
C TYR A 81 -16.59 -14.38 -12.36
N SER A 82 -17.41 -15.39 -12.13
CA SER A 82 -18.86 -15.28 -12.01
C SER A 82 -19.36 -15.88 -10.69
N THR A 83 -20.36 -15.24 -10.09
CA THR A 83 -21.06 -15.79 -8.93
C THR A 83 -22.51 -15.30 -8.91
N THR A 84 -23.33 -15.92 -8.08
CA THR A 84 -24.69 -15.48 -7.78
C THR A 84 -24.88 -15.42 -6.27
N PHE A 85 -25.32 -14.27 -5.79
CA PHE A 85 -25.62 -14.03 -4.38
C PHE A 85 -27.02 -13.45 -4.24
N THR A 86 -27.68 -13.76 -3.13
CA THR A 86 -28.91 -13.08 -2.71
C THR A 86 -28.50 -11.88 -1.85
N VAL A 87 -29.20 -10.76 -1.98
CA VAL A 87 -29.02 -9.58 -1.13
C VAL A 87 -30.24 -9.44 -0.25
N ASP A 88 -30.04 -9.27 1.05
CA ASP A 88 -31.14 -9.15 2.01
C ASP A 88 -31.88 -7.81 1.86
N GLU A 89 -33.20 -7.82 2.10
CA GLU A 89 -34.04 -6.61 1.97
C GLU A 89 -33.59 -5.47 2.89
N GLU A 90 -33.01 -5.81 4.04
CA GLU A 90 -32.41 -4.86 5.00
C GLU A 90 -31.21 -4.12 4.40
N LEU A 91 -30.30 -4.83 3.72
CA LEU A 91 -29.15 -4.23 3.05
C LEU A 91 -29.61 -3.31 1.90
N LEU A 92 -30.63 -3.74 1.14
CA LEU A 92 -31.25 -2.93 0.08
C LEU A 92 -32.07 -1.73 0.56
N ALA A 93 -32.42 -1.66 1.85
CA ALA A 93 -33.18 -0.54 2.43
C ALA A 93 -32.30 0.69 2.76
N HIS A 94 -30.97 0.53 2.75
CA HIS A 94 -30.01 1.60 3.02
C HIS A 94 -29.95 2.60 1.86
N ALA A 95 -29.67 3.87 2.17
CA ALA A 95 -29.57 4.93 1.16
C ALA A 95 -28.43 4.71 0.15
N ASN A 96 -27.32 4.10 0.61
CA ASN A 96 -26.16 3.77 -0.20
C ASN A 96 -25.93 2.26 -0.13
N VAL A 97 -25.71 1.65 -1.30
CA VAL A 97 -25.26 0.26 -1.42
C VAL A 97 -24.17 0.20 -2.48
N HIS A 98 -23.01 -0.33 -2.11
CA HIS A 98 -21.81 -0.42 -2.93
C HIS A 98 -21.31 -1.87 -3.01
N LEU A 99 -20.68 -2.21 -4.12
CA LEU A 99 -19.93 -3.43 -4.36
C LEU A 99 -18.46 -3.04 -4.31
N VAL A 100 -17.76 -3.59 -3.34
CA VAL A 100 -16.38 -3.25 -3.03
C VAL A 100 -15.47 -4.40 -3.43
N PHE A 101 -14.36 -4.07 -4.08
CA PHE A 101 -13.21 -4.95 -4.24
C PHE A 101 -12.00 -4.28 -3.61
N GLU A 102 -11.37 -4.92 -2.62
CA GLU A 102 -10.13 -4.41 -2.01
C GLU A 102 -8.90 -4.60 -2.91
N GLY A 103 -9.06 -5.32 -4.03
CA GLY A 103 -8.02 -5.53 -5.03
C GLY A 103 -8.48 -6.41 -6.19
N LEU A 104 -8.39 -5.87 -7.41
CA LEU A 104 -8.60 -6.58 -8.67
C LEU A 104 -7.27 -6.66 -9.41
N ASP A 105 -6.82 -7.86 -9.79
CA ASP A 105 -5.58 -8.06 -10.54
C ASP A 105 -5.91 -8.44 -12.00
N THR A 106 -5.80 -7.55 -12.98
CA THR A 106 -5.63 -6.09 -12.88
C THR A 106 -6.68 -5.37 -13.71
N PHE A 107 -6.87 -5.80 -14.96
CA PHE A 107 -7.87 -5.23 -15.87
C PHE A 107 -9.15 -6.06 -15.82
N ALA A 108 -10.23 -5.42 -15.38
CA ALA A 108 -11.55 -6.03 -15.30
C ALA A 108 -12.61 -5.10 -15.87
N THR A 109 -13.65 -5.70 -16.45
CA THR A 109 -14.93 -5.07 -16.74
C THR A 109 -15.95 -5.67 -15.77
N ILE A 110 -16.46 -4.84 -14.86
CA ILE A 110 -17.41 -5.26 -13.86
C ILE A 110 -18.80 -5.16 -14.50
N LEU A 111 -19.32 -6.29 -14.97
CA LEU A 111 -20.70 -6.39 -15.43
C LEU A 111 -21.63 -6.71 -14.24
N ILE A 112 -22.92 -6.51 -14.46
CA ILE A 112 -23.94 -6.44 -13.43
C ILE A 112 -25.27 -6.81 -14.12
N ASN A 113 -25.64 -8.10 -14.05
CA ASN A 113 -26.61 -8.81 -14.91
C ASN A 113 -26.53 -8.42 -16.40
N GLY A 114 -25.31 -8.40 -16.94
CA GLY A 114 -25.04 -8.03 -18.33
C GLY A 114 -25.08 -6.52 -18.62
N GLN A 115 -25.06 -5.66 -17.61
CA GLN A 115 -24.81 -4.21 -17.72
C GLN A 115 -23.44 -3.88 -17.13
N GLU A 116 -22.63 -3.07 -17.79
CA GLU A 116 -21.36 -2.59 -17.24
C GLU A 116 -21.59 -1.51 -16.17
N VAL A 117 -20.87 -1.59 -15.03
CA VAL A 117 -20.88 -0.54 -13.99
C VAL A 117 -19.52 0.12 -13.76
N GLY A 118 -18.46 -0.40 -14.37
CA GLY A 118 -17.13 0.17 -14.30
C GLY A 118 -16.04 -0.81 -14.68
N THR A 119 -14.80 -0.33 -14.60
CA THR A 119 -13.59 -1.08 -14.96
C THR A 119 -12.50 -0.93 -13.91
N SER A 120 -11.52 -1.82 -13.94
CA SER A 120 -10.27 -1.71 -13.17
C SER A 120 -9.05 -1.66 -14.10
N GLN A 121 -7.97 -1.05 -13.60
CA GLN A 121 -6.70 -0.83 -14.33
C GLN A 121 -5.46 -0.78 -13.42
N ASN A 122 -5.62 -1.08 -12.13
CA ASN A 122 -4.57 -0.97 -11.12
C ASN A 122 -4.79 -2.02 -10.02
N MET A 123 -3.81 -2.90 -9.85
CA MET A 123 -3.80 -3.96 -8.85
C MET A 123 -3.88 -3.43 -7.41
N PHE A 124 -3.41 -2.19 -7.20
CA PHE A 124 -3.06 -1.63 -5.90
C PHE A 124 -4.10 -0.64 -5.35
N VAL A 125 -5.32 -0.59 -5.88
CA VAL A 125 -6.42 0.25 -5.38
C VAL A 125 -7.66 -0.56 -5.01
N ARG A 126 -8.42 -0.02 -4.04
CA ARG A 126 -9.80 -0.44 -3.74
C ARG A 126 -10.76 0.14 -4.78
N TYR A 127 -11.57 -0.73 -5.40
CA TYR A 127 -12.64 -0.34 -6.31
C TYR A 127 -14.00 -0.36 -5.61
N VAL A 128 -14.88 0.57 -5.99
CA VAL A 128 -16.22 0.75 -5.40
C VAL A 128 -17.21 1.05 -6.53
N PHE A 129 -18.26 0.24 -6.65
CA PHE A 129 -19.28 0.36 -7.71
C PHE A 129 -20.70 0.32 -7.16
N ASP A 130 -21.67 0.94 -7.84
CA ASP A 130 -23.09 0.85 -7.49
C ASP A 130 -23.69 -0.50 -8.01
N VAL A 131 -24.48 -1.21 -7.19
CA VAL A 131 -24.59 -2.70 -7.29
C VAL A 131 -25.73 -3.31 -8.13
N LYS A 132 -25.44 -4.40 -8.91
CA LYS A 132 -26.13 -5.73 -9.14
C LYS A 132 -25.35 -6.85 -9.97
N GLN A 133 -24.39 -7.61 -9.39
CA GLN A 133 -23.78 -8.91 -9.90
C GLN A 133 -22.45 -8.99 -10.74
N GLN A 134 -22.43 -9.55 -11.98
CA GLN A 134 -21.36 -10.44 -12.57
C GLN A 134 -20.06 -9.86 -13.24
N LEU A 135 -18.84 -10.34 -12.91
CA LEU A 135 -17.57 -9.79 -13.45
C LEU A 135 -16.96 -10.48 -14.70
N GLN A 136 -16.11 -9.75 -15.44
CA GLN A 136 -15.21 -10.22 -16.51
C GLN A 136 -13.80 -9.60 -16.38
N PHE A 137 -12.73 -10.32 -16.74
CA PHE A 137 -11.33 -9.84 -16.76
C PHE A 137 -10.69 -9.91 -18.16
N SER A 138 -9.69 -9.07 -18.37
CA SER A 138 -8.84 -9.04 -19.56
C SER A 138 -7.39 -9.39 -19.22
N SER A 139 -6.69 -10.07 -20.13
CA SER A 139 -5.28 -10.43 -20.01
C SER A 139 -4.38 -9.20 -19.78
N PRO A 140 -3.64 -9.12 -18.65
CA PRO A 140 -2.77 -7.98 -18.37
C PRO A 140 -1.59 -7.91 -19.33
N VAL A 141 -1.19 -9.05 -19.92
CA VAL A 141 -0.13 -9.09 -20.95
C VAL A 141 -0.64 -8.51 -22.27
N ASN A 142 -1.85 -8.86 -22.68
CA ASN A 142 -2.45 -8.32 -23.91
C ASN A 142 -2.72 -6.81 -23.76
N VAL A 143 -3.17 -6.35 -22.59
CA VAL A 143 -3.36 -4.92 -22.31
C VAL A 143 -2.02 -4.18 -22.25
N ALA A 144 -0.98 -4.73 -21.61
CA ALA A 144 0.35 -4.11 -21.59
C ALA A 144 0.94 -3.98 -23.01
N ALA A 145 0.79 -5.02 -23.84
CA ALA A 145 1.20 -4.98 -25.24
C ALA A 145 0.37 -3.98 -26.08
N ALA A 146 -0.94 -3.84 -25.83
CA ALA A 146 -1.76 -2.82 -26.48
C ALA A 146 -1.30 -1.40 -26.11
N LEU A 147 -1.12 -1.11 -24.82
CA LEU A 147 -0.60 0.18 -24.31
C LEU A 147 0.85 0.49 -24.72
N ALA A 148 1.64 -0.52 -25.09
CA ALA A 148 2.95 -0.34 -25.69
C ALA A 148 2.87 0.08 -27.16
N ASN A 149 1.91 -0.46 -27.92
CA ASN A 149 1.66 -0.13 -29.32
C ASN A 149 0.86 1.18 -29.52
N GLU A 150 0.03 1.56 -28.56
CA GLU A 150 -0.60 2.87 -28.51
C GLU A 150 0.47 3.94 -28.21
N THR A 151 0.89 4.67 -29.25
CA THR A 151 1.82 5.80 -29.16
C THR A 151 1.15 7.01 -28.51
N ILE A 152 0.82 6.89 -27.21
CA ILE A 152 0.42 8.00 -26.34
C ILE A 152 1.63 8.93 -26.10
N ASN A 153 2.84 8.36 -26.16
CA ASN A 153 4.12 9.04 -26.08
C ASN A 153 4.89 8.83 -27.41
N ASP A 154 5.47 9.89 -27.96
CA ASP A 154 6.27 9.88 -29.22
C ASP A 154 7.65 9.19 -29.06
N TYR A 155 7.85 8.41 -28.00
CA TYR A 155 9.12 7.79 -27.61
C TYR A 155 8.93 6.48 -26.85
N VAL A 156 10.00 5.69 -26.78
CA VAL A 156 10.05 4.40 -26.08
C VAL A 156 10.14 4.61 -24.57
N ILE A 157 9.47 3.77 -23.78
CA ILE A 157 9.56 3.77 -22.31
C ILE A 157 10.27 2.48 -21.87
N PRO A 158 11.59 2.52 -21.60
CA PRO A 158 12.37 1.31 -21.38
C PRO A 158 12.38 0.83 -19.90
N PRO A 159 12.77 -0.44 -19.65
CA PRO A 159 13.05 -1.47 -20.64
C PRO A 159 11.74 -1.96 -21.30
N GLU A 160 11.79 -2.23 -22.61
CA GLU A 160 10.62 -2.75 -23.32
C GLU A 160 10.36 -4.22 -22.96
N CYS A 161 11.42 -5.02 -22.86
CA CYS A 161 11.39 -6.41 -22.42
C CYS A 161 12.45 -6.63 -21.33
N PRO A 162 12.25 -7.59 -20.42
CA PRO A 162 13.30 -8.05 -19.50
C PRO A 162 14.47 -8.70 -20.26
N ASP A 163 15.56 -8.99 -19.56
CA ASP A 163 16.68 -9.77 -20.11
C ASP A 163 16.17 -11.14 -20.59
N GLU A 164 16.62 -11.61 -21.75
CA GLU A 164 16.23 -12.90 -22.33
C GLU A 164 16.48 -14.06 -21.35
N GLN A 165 17.50 -13.95 -20.49
CA GLN A 165 17.82 -14.99 -19.50
C GLN A 165 16.75 -15.16 -18.39
N TYR A 166 15.83 -14.21 -18.23
CA TYR A 166 14.74 -14.29 -17.24
C TYR A 166 13.48 -14.99 -17.78
N ASN A 167 13.44 -15.34 -19.07
CA ASN A 167 12.25 -15.90 -19.76
C ASN A 167 10.98 -15.07 -19.52
N GLY A 168 11.13 -13.74 -19.43
CA GLY A 168 10.11 -12.84 -18.94
C GLY A 168 9.10 -12.34 -19.97
N ILE A 169 8.18 -11.50 -19.50
CA ILE A 169 7.13 -10.86 -20.30
C ILE A 169 7.43 -9.37 -20.46
N CYS A 170 7.22 -8.82 -21.66
CA CYS A 170 7.51 -7.42 -21.98
C CYS A 170 6.49 -6.43 -21.37
N HIS A 171 6.91 -5.16 -21.26
CA HIS A 171 6.08 -3.98 -20.99
C HIS A 171 5.38 -3.92 -19.61
N ALA A 172 5.93 -4.60 -18.59
CA ALA A 172 5.43 -4.52 -17.21
C ALA A 172 5.31 -3.08 -16.66
N ASN A 173 6.21 -2.19 -17.10
CA ASN A 173 6.27 -0.78 -16.75
C ASN A 173 5.11 0.07 -17.32
N ARG A 174 4.31 -0.46 -18.26
CA ARG A 174 3.13 0.23 -18.81
C ARG A 174 1.89 0.11 -17.93
N ILE A 175 1.88 -0.79 -16.94
CA ILE A 175 0.70 -1.13 -16.14
C ILE A 175 0.97 -1.05 -14.63
N ARG A 176 -0.08 -0.83 -13.84
CA ARG A 176 0.00 -0.82 -12.37
C ARG A 176 -0.34 -2.20 -11.80
N LYS A 177 0.65 -3.08 -11.77
CA LYS A 177 0.62 -4.48 -11.29
C LYS A 177 1.97 -4.82 -10.65
N MET A 178 2.03 -5.88 -9.83
CA MET A 178 3.28 -6.44 -9.30
C MET A 178 4.31 -6.60 -10.44
N GLN A 179 5.39 -5.82 -10.43
CA GLN A 179 6.32 -5.76 -11.56
C GLN A 179 7.04 -7.10 -11.74
N ALA A 180 7.45 -7.74 -10.65
CA ALA A 180 8.09 -9.06 -10.67
C ALA A 180 7.17 -10.21 -11.15
N SER A 181 5.86 -10.00 -11.31
CA SER A 181 4.98 -11.03 -11.92
C SER A 181 5.26 -11.24 -13.41
N PHE A 182 6.01 -10.34 -14.04
CA PHE A 182 6.48 -10.43 -15.44
C PHE A 182 7.90 -11.05 -15.54
N SER A 183 8.33 -11.77 -14.49
CA SER A 183 9.70 -12.21 -14.14
C SER A 183 10.55 -11.18 -13.42
N TRP A 184 11.61 -11.68 -12.79
CA TRP A 184 12.75 -10.94 -12.29
C TRP A 184 14.01 -11.82 -12.31
N ASP A 185 15.19 -11.31 -11.98
CA ASP A 185 16.44 -12.11 -11.95
C ASP A 185 16.44 -13.27 -10.92
N TRP A 186 15.45 -13.29 -10.03
CA TRP A 186 15.15 -14.35 -9.06
C TRP A 186 13.75 -14.97 -9.20
N GLY A 187 12.90 -14.50 -10.12
CA GLY A 187 11.46 -14.78 -10.12
C GLY A 187 10.89 -15.16 -11.50
N PRO A 188 9.99 -16.17 -11.59
CA PRO A 188 9.39 -16.59 -12.85
C PRO A 188 8.26 -15.65 -13.33
N ALA A 189 7.94 -15.69 -14.62
CA ALA A 189 6.83 -14.93 -15.20
C ALA A 189 5.47 -15.62 -15.01
N PHE A 190 4.75 -15.28 -13.94
CA PHE A 190 3.34 -15.65 -13.75
C PHE A 190 2.48 -14.40 -13.59
N ALA A 191 2.17 -13.76 -14.72
CA ALA A 191 1.25 -12.62 -14.80
C ALA A 191 -0.22 -13.07 -14.57
N SER A 192 -0.53 -13.44 -13.32
CA SER A 192 -1.85 -13.93 -12.89
C SER A 192 -2.96 -12.90 -13.09
N VAL A 193 -4.21 -13.37 -13.12
CA VAL A 193 -5.42 -12.55 -13.00
C VAL A 193 -6.36 -13.11 -11.93
N GLY A 194 -7.10 -12.22 -11.26
CA GLY A 194 -8.13 -12.62 -10.31
C GLY A 194 -8.59 -11.52 -9.37
N ILE A 195 -9.49 -11.89 -8.46
CA ILE A 195 -9.96 -11.06 -7.36
C ILE A 195 -9.02 -11.34 -6.17
N TRP A 196 -7.86 -10.68 -6.13
CA TRP A 196 -6.75 -11.06 -5.24
C TRP A 196 -6.91 -10.64 -3.77
N LYS A 197 -7.91 -9.81 -3.47
CA LYS A 197 -8.32 -9.40 -2.12
C LYS A 197 -9.84 -9.48 -1.95
N ASP A 198 -10.32 -9.17 -0.75
CA ASP A 198 -11.73 -9.32 -0.36
C ASP A 198 -12.71 -8.57 -1.29
N VAL A 199 -13.88 -9.19 -1.49
CA VAL A 199 -15.03 -8.62 -2.17
C VAL A 199 -16.26 -8.70 -1.28
N TYR A 200 -17.00 -7.61 -1.18
CA TYR A 200 -18.20 -7.53 -0.33
C TYR A 200 -19.19 -6.47 -0.83
N LEU A 201 -20.45 -6.58 -0.40
CA LEU A 201 -21.36 -5.45 -0.42
C LEU A 201 -21.17 -4.61 0.84
N GLU A 202 -21.24 -3.29 0.69
CA GLU A 202 -21.15 -2.29 1.75
C GLU A 202 -22.37 -1.37 1.64
N ALA A 203 -23.17 -1.29 2.69
CA ALA A 203 -24.38 -0.47 2.73
C ALA A 203 -24.39 0.43 3.95
N PHE A 204 -24.86 1.66 3.80
CA PHE A 204 -24.89 2.69 4.85
C PHE A 204 -25.85 3.83 4.51
N ASN A 205 -26.24 4.62 5.51
CA ASN A 205 -27.24 5.68 5.34
C ASN A 205 -26.62 7.06 5.14
N ASP A 206 -25.85 7.54 6.11
CA ASP A 206 -25.30 8.91 6.09
C ASP A 206 -23.86 8.93 5.55
N ALA A 207 -22.89 8.49 6.38
CA ALA A 207 -21.47 8.45 6.05
C ALA A 207 -20.73 7.38 6.86
N VAL A 208 -19.65 6.82 6.31
CA VAL A 208 -18.84 5.76 6.95
C VAL A 208 -17.33 6.06 6.91
N ILE A 209 -16.60 5.60 7.93
CA ILE A 209 -15.16 5.76 8.11
C ILE A 209 -14.42 4.79 7.18
N LYS A 210 -13.96 5.31 6.05
CA LYS A 210 -13.13 4.56 5.10
C LYS A 210 -11.71 4.35 5.62
N TYR A 211 -11.07 5.43 6.10
CA TYR A 211 -9.70 5.40 6.60
C TYR A 211 -9.51 6.27 7.84
N VAL A 212 -8.51 5.92 8.66
CA VAL A 212 -8.02 6.73 9.78
C VAL A 212 -6.49 6.75 9.66
N VAL A 213 -5.93 7.95 9.46
CA VAL A 213 -4.48 8.18 9.46
C VAL A 213 -4.11 8.87 10.76
N ALA A 214 -3.27 8.22 11.57
CA ALA A 214 -2.87 8.68 12.90
C ALA A 214 -1.35 8.86 12.96
N SER A 215 -0.89 10.10 13.12
CA SER A 215 0.53 10.48 13.13
C SER A 215 0.91 11.14 14.46
N PRO A 216 1.64 10.46 15.35
CA PRO A 216 2.17 11.05 16.58
C PRO A 216 3.40 11.90 16.29
N SER A 217 3.42 13.12 16.84
CA SER A 217 4.56 14.05 16.78
C SER A 217 4.93 14.51 18.19
N LYS A 218 6.21 14.79 18.44
CA LYS A 218 6.68 15.16 19.79
C LYS A 218 6.84 16.66 19.94
N ASN A 219 6.22 17.23 20.97
CA ASN A 219 6.30 18.64 21.32
C ASN A 219 7.64 18.95 22.03
N THR A 220 8.00 20.23 22.08
CA THR A 220 9.26 20.71 22.68
C THR A 220 9.32 20.57 24.21
N ASP A 221 8.18 20.43 24.88
CA ASP A 221 8.08 20.12 26.31
C ASP A 221 8.15 18.61 26.62
N GLY A 222 8.23 17.77 25.59
CA GLY A 222 8.30 16.32 25.68
C GLY A 222 6.94 15.61 25.59
N SER A 223 5.82 16.33 25.62
CA SER A 223 4.48 15.78 25.36
C SER A 223 4.31 15.33 23.90
N TRP A 224 3.25 14.60 23.61
CA TRP A 224 2.91 14.16 22.27
C TRP A 224 1.70 14.92 21.73
N LYS A 225 1.74 15.25 20.45
CA LYS A 225 0.60 15.72 19.67
C LYS A 225 0.27 14.67 18.63
N LEU A 226 -0.85 13.98 18.83
CA LEU A 226 -1.35 12.96 17.91
C LEU A 226 -2.31 13.61 16.90
N SER A 227 -1.90 13.69 15.64
CA SER A 227 -2.75 14.13 14.53
C SER A 227 -3.57 12.95 14.03
N VAL A 228 -4.89 13.10 13.95
CA VAL A 228 -5.82 12.04 13.51
C VAL A 228 -6.68 12.58 12.38
N THR A 229 -6.49 12.09 11.16
CA THR A 229 -7.32 12.42 10.01
C THR A 229 -8.26 11.26 9.70
N THR A 230 -9.55 11.53 9.84
CA THR A 230 -10.63 10.58 9.54
C THR A 230 -11.16 10.86 8.15
N TYR A 231 -11.20 9.84 7.29
CA TYR A 231 -11.73 9.93 5.93
C TYR A 231 -13.09 9.28 5.85
N LEU A 232 -14.14 10.08 5.73
CA LEU A 232 -15.53 9.66 5.61
C LEU A 232 -15.92 9.52 4.13
N THR A 233 -16.73 8.51 3.79
CA THR A 233 -17.38 8.35 2.48
C THR A 233 -18.85 8.68 2.60
N ALA A 234 -19.39 9.51 1.69
CA ALA A 234 -20.79 9.91 1.66
C ALA A 234 -21.23 10.34 0.23
N ARG A 235 -22.54 10.41 -0.02
CA ARG A 235 -23.11 10.92 -1.30
C ARG A 235 -23.65 12.34 -1.25
N GLY A 236 -23.73 12.95 -0.07
CA GLY A 236 -24.27 14.28 0.15
C GLY A 236 -23.74 14.90 1.43
N PRO A 237 -24.08 16.16 1.74
CA PRO A 237 -23.54 16.91 2.87
C PRO A 237 -23.66 16.12 4.17
N VAL A 238 -22.57 16.05 4.95
CA VAL A 238 -22.52 15.26 6.18
C VAL A 238 -22.62 16.17 7.39
N ALA A 239 -23.59 15.89 8.25
CA ALA A 239 -23.72 16.45 9.57
C ALA A 239 -23.61 15.33 10.61
N GLY A 240 -22.79 15.50 11.64
CA GLY A 240 -22.58 14.50 12.68
C GLY A 240 -21.44 14.86 13.60
N ILE A 241 -20.99 13.91 14.42
CA ILE A 241 -19.86 14.07 15.34
C ILE A 241 -18.81 13.01 15.02
N VAL A 242 -17.53 13.40 14.92
CA VAL A 242 -16.40 12.48 14.97
C VAL A 242 -15.79 12.54 16.35
N SER A 243 -15.90 11.43 17.08
CA SER A 243 -15.26 11.19 18.38
C SER A 243 -13.99 10.39 18.18
N VAL A 244 -12.90 10.79 18.84
CA VAL A 244 -11.61 10.10 18.81
C VAL A 244 -11.19 9.81 20.24
N ILE A 245 -10.96 8.52 20.54
CA ILE A 245 -10.61 8.01 21.86
C ILE A 245 -9.31 7.23 21.77
N LEU A 246 -8.28 7.70 22.47
CA LEU A 246 -7.02 6.97 22.69
C LEU A 246 -7.11 6.19 24.00
N GLU A 247 -7.03 4.87 23.94
CA GLU A 247 -6.97 4.00 25.11
C GLU A 247 -5.53 3.96 25.66
N THR A 248 -5.32 4.40 26.91
CA THR A 248 -3.99 4.45 27.56
C THR A 248 -3.84 3.37 28.64
N GLU A 249 -2.60 3.00 28.98
CA GLU A 249 -2.29 1.93 29.94
C GLU A 249 -2.92 2.12 31.33
N ASN A 250 -3.07 3.36 31.78
CA ASN A 250 -3.66 3.67 33.09
C ASN A 250 -5.20 3.62 33.09
N GLY A 251 -5.84 3.28 31.97
CA GLY A 251 -7.29 3.27 31.81
C GLY A 251 -7.92 4.67 31.74
N THR A 252 -7.11 5.73 31.61
CA THR A 252 -7.57 7.10 31.40
C THR A 252 -7.62 7.38 29.90
N PRO A 253 -8.80 7.36 29.25
CA PRO A 253 -8.89 7.69 27.84
C PRO A 253 -8.53 9.16 27.62
N VAL A 254 -7.75 9.45 26.58
CA VAL A 254 -7.64 10.82 26.04
C VAL A 254 -8.67 10.91 24.92
N LEU A 255 -9.62 11.84 25.03
CA LEU A 255 -10.75 11.95 24.11
C LEU A 255 -10.89 13.35 23.52
N VAL A 256 -11.33 13.42 22.27
CA VAL A 256 -11.74 14.67 21.61
C VAL A 256 -12.94 14.40 20.69
N ASP A 257 -13.97 15.22 20.84
CA ASP A 257 -15.16 15.21 19.98
C ASP A 257 -15.18 16.49 19.14
N VAL A 258 -15.56 16.38 17.87
CA VAL A 258 -15.84 17.56 17.02
C VAL A 258 -17.04 17.33 16.12
N ASP A 259 -17.92 18.32 16.09
CA ASP A 259 -19.00 18.47 15.11
C ASP A 259 -18.42 18.57 13.68
N VAL A 260 -18.92 17.71 12.79
CA VAL A 260 -18.67 17.75 11.35
C VAL A 260 -19.87 18.38 10.67
N GLN A 261 -19.63 19.40 9.87
CA GLN A 261 -20.61 20.01 8.97
C GLN A 261 -19.88 20.37 7.67
N GLU A 262 -19.72 19.38 6.80
CA GLU A 262 -18.87 19.47 5.62
C GLU A 262 -19.64 19.02 4.37
N ASP A 263 -19.44 19.73 3.26
CA ASP A 263 -19.90 19.30 1.95
C ASP A 263 -18.94 18.23 1.39
N VAL A 264 -19.50 17.22 0.71
CA VAL A 264 -18.70 16.15 0.09
C VAL A 264 -17.83 16.72 -1.05
N SER A 265 -16.54 16.39 -1.03
CA SER A 265 -15.62 16.78 -2.11
C SER A 265 -15.96 16.08 -3.43
N VAL A 266 -15.37 16.54 -4.54
CA VAL A 266 -15.57 15.94 -5.87
C VAL A 266 -15.25 14.43 -5.89
N ASP A 267 -14.36 13.99 -4.99
CA ASP A 267 -13.87 12.61 -4.90
C ASP A 267 -14.77 11.71 -4.01
N GLY A 268 -15.94 12.20 -3.55
CA GLY A 268 -16.88 11.43 -2.71
C GLY A 268 -16.43 11.23 -1.25
N GLU A 269 -15.39 11.95 -0.83
CA GLU A 269 -14.71 11.78 0.45
C GLU A 269 -14.66 13.10 1.24
N ILE A 270 -14.76 13.02 2.57
CA ILE A 270 -14.57 14.16 3.50
C ILE A 270 -13.41 13.81 4.43
N ALA A 271 -12.44 14.71 4.57
CA ALA A 271 -11.27 14.54 5.44
C ALA A 271 -11.37 15.43 6.68
N VAL A 272 -11.47 14.81 7.86
CA VAL A 272 -11.68 15.48 9.15
C VAL A 272 -10.45 15.28 10.04
N THR A 273 -9.60 16.30 10.17
CA THR A 273 -8.39 16.25 11.02
C THR A 273 -8.67 16.77 12.44
N LYS A 274 -8.14 16.04 13.43
CA LYS A 274 -8.15 16.35 14.87
C LYS A 274 -6.75 16.24 15.45
N TYR A 275 -6.56 16.85 16.62
CA TYR A 275 -5.32 16.77 17.38
C TYR A 275 -5.65 16.40 18.83
N LEU A 276 -4.94 15.41 19.37
CA LEU A 276 -4.96 15.08 20.79
C LEU A 276 -3.62 15.48 21.39
N ASP A 277 -3.64 16.32 22.41
CA ASP A 277 -2.47 16.58 23.24
C ASP A 277 -2.39 15.49 24.32
N VAL A 278 -1.38 14.63 24.21
CA VAL A 278 -1.18 13.43 25.02
C VAL A 278 0.05 13.64 25.91
N SER A 279 -0.17 13.63 27.22
CA SER A 279 0.93 13.81 28.19
C SER A 279 1.91 12.63 28.14
N ALA A 280 3.20 12.90 28.32
CA ALA A 280 4.27 11.91 28.17
C ALA A 280 4.28 10.80 29.25
N ASP A 281 3.51 10.97 30.33
CA ASP A 281 3.31 9.98 31.39
C ASP A 281 2.09 9.06 31.16
N LEU A 282 1.32 9.29 30.09
CA LEU A 282 0.19 8.44 29.70
C LEU A 282 0.55 7.37 28.66
N VAL A 283 1.69 7.52 27.98
CA VAL A 283 2.12 6.63 26.88
C VAL A 283 3.62 6.32 26.97
N ASN A 284 3.96 5.05 26.87
CA ASN A 284 5.32 4.59 26.59
C ASN A 284 5.64 4.78 25.11
N THR A 285 6.93 4.89 24.81
CA THR A 285 7.39 5.05 23.42
C THR A 285 7.67 3.70 22.77
N TRP A 286 7.21 3.51 21.53
CA TRP A 286 7.53 2.34 20.73
C TRP A 286 9.01 2.34 20.31
N TRP A 287 9.66 1.18 20.33
CA TRP A 287 11.05 0.97 19.92
C TRP A 287 11.23 -0.18 18.93
N PRO A 288 12.26 -0.13 18.05
CA PRO A 288 12.61 -1.26 17.20
C PRO A 288 13.09 -2.48 18.00
N ASN A 289 13.12 -3.64 17.34
CA ASN A 289 13.58 -4.90 17.88
C ASN A 289 15.02 -4.76 18.42
N GLY A 290 15.23 -5.21 19.66
CA GLY A 290 16.50 -5.07 20.38
C GLY A 290 16.74 -3.72 21.08
N TYR A 291 15.89 -2.71 20.88
CA TYR A 291 16.08 -1.37 21.47
C TYR A 291 15.09 -0.98 22.57
N GLY A 292 13.97 -1.70 22.72
CA GLY A 292 12.98 -1.43 23.77
C GLY A 292 11.70 -2.25 23.58
N THR A 293 10.61 -1.76 24.17
CA THR A 293 9.25 -2.32 24.05
C THR A 293 8.53 -1.79 22.81
N GLN A 294 7.59 -2.58 22.29
CA GLN A 294 6.77 -2.26 21.12
C GLN A 294 5.38 -1.81 21.57
N ASP A 295 5.33 -0.77 22.41
CA ASP A 295 4.07 -0.32 23.01
C ASP A 295 3.15 0.33 21.95
N LEU A 296 1.94 -0.21 21.84
CA LEU A 296 0.91 0.15 20.86
C LEU A 296 -0.41 0.41 21.57
N TYR A 297 -1.08 1.50 21.22
CA TYR A 297 -2.32 1.94 21.83
C TYR A 297 -3.46 1.89 20.82
N ASN A 298 -4.65 1.49 21.27
CA ASN A 298 -5.85 1.54 20.43
C ASN A 298 -6.31 2.99 20.30
N LEU A 299 -6.47 3.45 19.06
CA LEU A 299 -7.13 4.69 18.70
C LEU A 299 -8.47 4.33 18.05
N LYS A 300 -9.54 4.48 18.83
CA LYS A 300 -10.91 4.25 18.41
C LYS A 300 -11.49 5.55 17.86
N VAL A 301 -11.98 5.53 16.63
CA VAL A 301 -12.65 6.64 15.97
C VAL A 301 -14.09 6.24 15.69
N THR A 302 -15.04 7.06 16.12
CA THR A 302 -16.48 6.83 15.92
C THR A 302 -17.10 8.04 15.23
N PHE A 303 -17.78 7.81 14.10
CA PHE A 303 -18.64 8.78 13.46
C PHE A 303 -20.08 8.51 13.91
N THR A 304 -20.81 9.56 14.29
CA THR A 304 -22.23 9.49 14.65
C THR A 304 -23.00 10.55 13.86
N GLY A 305 -23.81 10.11 12.89
CA GLY A 305 -24.70 10.94 12.08
C GLY A 305 -26.09 11.10 12.71
N GLU A 306 -27.10 11.40 11.89
CA GLU A 306 -28.51 11.43 12.34
C GLU A 306 -29.09 10.01 12.42
N ASN A 307 -28.74 9.15 11.46
CA ASN A 307 -29.27 7.79 11.31
C ASN A 307 -28.17 6.72 11.30
N GLU A 308 -26.90 7.11 11.32
CA GLU A 308 -25.73 6.25 11.12
C GLU A 308 -24.78 6.31 12.32
N GLN A 309 -24.15 5.17 12.65
CA GLN A 309 -22.99 5.15 13.54
C GLN A 309 -21.96 4.14 13.02
N ASP A 310 -20.75 4.61 12.74
CA ASP A 310 -19.65 3.78 12.29
C ASP A 310 -18.42 3.94 13.18
N GLU A 311 -17.63 2.88 13.31
CA GLU A 311 -16.50 2.80 14.21
C GLU A 311 -15.32 2.09 13.56
N LYS A 312 -14.14 2.73 13.63
CA LYS A 312 -12.88 2.14 13.19
C LYS A 312 -11.82 2.31 14.26
N THR A 313 -11.16 1.21 14.61
CA THR A 313 -9.99 1.21 15.50
C THR A 313 -8.72 1.01 14.68
N VAL A 314 -7.71 1.84 14.94
CA VAL A 314 -6.33 1.65 14.46
C VAL A 314 -5.39 1.57 15.65
N ARG A 315 -4.22 0.94 15.48
CA ARG A 315 -3.18 0.92 16.52
C ARG A 315 -2.12 1.97 16.24
N VAL A 316 -1.62 2.61 17.29
CA VAL A 316 -0.62 3.69 17.19
C VAL A 316 0.42 3.52 18.29
N GLY A 317 1.70 3.47 17.92
CA GLY A 317 2.82 3.56 18.85
C GLY A 317 3.49 4.93 18.78
N PHE A 318 3.84 5.48 19.94
CA PHE A 318 4.41 6.82 20.02
C PHE A 318 5.92 6.78 19.81
N ARG A 319 6.41 7.33 18.69
CA ARG A 319 7.86 7.43 18.42
C ARG A 319 8.22 8.65 17.56
N THR A 320 9.47 9.08 17.61
CA THR A 320 10.06 9.92 16.54
C THR A 320 10.93 9.04 15.64
N VAL A 321 10.96 9.34 14.34
CA VAL A 321 11.97 8.83 13.40
C VAL A 321 12.49 9.99 12.59
N GLU A 322 13.81 10.06 12.47
CA GLU A 322 14.53 11.14 11.80
C GLU A 322 15.61 10.53 10.90
N LEU A 323 15.67 10.92 9.63
CA LEU A 323 16.77 10.59 8.73
C LEU A 323 17.84 11.69 8.84
N ILE A 324 19.03 11.32 9.28
CA ILE A 324 20.08 12.26 9.64
C ILE A 324 21.11 12.37 8.52
N GLN A 325 21.18 13.57 7.94
CA GLN A 325 22.08 13.96 6.86
C GLN A 325 22.95 15.15 7.30
N GLU A 326 23.77 14.91 8.33
CA GLU A 326 24.70 15.89 8.91
C GLU A 326 26.00 15.95 8.08
N GLN A 327 26.58 17.15 7.93
CA GLN A 327 27.84 17.36 7.19
C GLN A 327 29.01 16.63 7.85
N LEU A 328 29.70 15.78 7.09
CA LEU A 328 30.93 15.10 7.47
C LEU A 328 32.16 15.81 6.88
N GLU A 329 33.37 15.30 7.13
CA GLU A 329 34.60 15.80 6.49
C GLU A 329 34.53 15.69 4.95
N GLN A 330 33.83 14.65 4.46
CA GLN A 330 33.47 14.46 3.06
C GLN A 330 32.02 13.97 3.01
N GLY A 331 31.18 14.68 2.25
CA GLY A 331 29.76 14.36 2.06
C GLY A 331 28.88 14.48 3.31
N LEU A 332 27.78 13.72 3.34
CA LEU A 332 26.74 13.75 4.36
C LEU A 332 26.59 12.38 5.03
N SER A 333 26.19 12.37 6.31
CA SER A 333 25.76 11.13 6.95
C SER A 333 24.47 10.59 6.33
N PHE A 334 24.17 9.31 6.55
CA PHE A 334 22.86 8.76 6.26
C PHE A 334 22.51 7.66 7.27
N TYR A 335 21.75 8.00 8.30
CA TYR A 335 21.32 7.05 9.34
C TYR A 335 20.02 7.49 10.00
N PHE A 336 19.29 6.54 10.58
CA PHE A 336 18.06 6.83 11.30
C PHE A 336 18.35 7.10 12.78
N LYS A 337 17.69 8.10 13.37
CA LYS A 337 17.45 8.18 14.82
C LYS A 337 16.01 7.74 15.09
N VAL A 338 15.81 6.88 16.07
CA VAL A 338 14.48 6.55 16.62
C VAL A 338 14.44 7.04 18.06
N ASN A 339 13.44 7.86 18.41
CA ASN A 339 13.33 8.50 19.73
C ASN A 339 14.61 9.26 20.15
N GLY A 340 15.32 9.84 19.16
CA GLY A 340 16.61 10.53 19.34
C GLY A 340 17.84 9.63 19.44
N TYR A 341 17.70 8.29 19.45
CA TYR A 341 18.82 7.36 19.51
C TYR A 341 19.22 6.83 18.11
N PRO A 342 20.50 6.87 17.69
CA PRO A 342 20.95 6.32 16.41
C PRO A 342 20.71 4.81 16.29
N ILE A 343 19.97 4.39 15.27
CA ILE A 343 19.72 2.98 14.96
C ILE A 343 20.56 2.56 13.76
N PHE A 344 21.37 1.52 13.95
CA PHE A 344 22.01 0.83 12.84
C PHE A 344 20.99 -0.15 12.24
N ALA A 345 20.61 0.07 10.98
CA ALA A 345 19.64 -0.79 10.29
C ALA A 345 20.25 -2.17 10.03
N MET A 346 19.64 -3.21 10.61
CA MET A 346 20.02 -4.61 10.45
C MET A 346 18.83 -5.34 9.84
N GLY A 347 18.98 -5.85 8.62
CA GLY A 347 17.81 -6.21 7.83
C GLY A 347 18.09 -6.92 6.52
N ALA A 348 17.02 -7.05 5.75
CA ALA A 348 16.99 -7.59 4.40
C ALA A 348 15.98 -6.82 3.55
N ASN A 349 16.00 -7.06 2.24
CA ASN A 349 14.92 -6.65 1.34
C ASN A 349 13.86 -7.76 1.34
N GLU A 350 12.60 -7.38 1.54
CA GLU A 350 11.43 -8.24 1.41
C GLU A 350 10.89 -8.11 -0.02
N ILE A 351 10.71 -9.26 -0.66
CA ILE A 351 10.06 -9.44 -1.96
C ILE A 351 8.73 -10.18 -1.73
N PRO A 352 7.79 -10.22 -2.69
CA PRO A 352 6.52 -10.91 -2.50
C PRO A 352 6.71 -12.37 -2.06
N LEU A 353 6.04 -12.75 -0.96
CA LEU A 353 6.07 -14.10 -0.39
C LEU A 353 5.54 -15.18 -1.35
N SER A 354 4.89 -14.78 -2.45
CA SER A 354 4.63 -15.62 -3.61
C SER A 354 4.48 -14.77 -4.86
N VAL A 355 4.85 -15.33 -6.02
CA VAL A 355 4.52 -14.76 -7.34
C VAL A 355 3.00 -14.74 -7.61
N LEU A 356 2.24 -15.57 -6.89
CA LEU A 356 0.78 -15.56 -6.89
C LEU A 356 0.27 -14.68 -5.73
N PRO A 357 -0.24 -13.47 -5.99
CA PRO A 357 -0.48 -12.46 -4.96
C PRO A 357 -1.38 -12.93 -3.81
N GLU A 358 -2.40 -13.73 -4.12
CA GLU A 358 -3.34 -14.30 -3.14
C GLU A 358 -2.64 -15.23 -2.14
N ARG A 359 -1.58 -15.95 -2.58
CA ARG A 359 -0.80 -16.84 -1.71
C ARG A 359 0.16 -16.07 -0.82
N GLY A 360 0.63 -14.90 -1.28
CA GLY A 360 1.43 -13.98 -0.47
C GLY A 360 0.69 -13.46 0.77
N GLN A 361 -0.64 -13.35 0.71
CA GLN A 361 -1.49 -12.92 1.84
C GLN A 361 -1.64 -14.01 2.94
N ASN A 362 -0.95 -15.15 2.86
CA ASN A 362 -1.09 -16.24 3.83
C ASN A 362 -0.58 -15.83 5.23
N ARG A 363 -1.53 -15.68 6.17
CA ARG A 363 -1.27 -15.25 7.56
C ARG A 363 -0.25 -16.12 8.32
N GLU A 364 -0.17 -17.42 8.03
CA GLU A 364 0.81 -18.30 8.69
C GLU A 364 2.22 -18.08 8.11
N THR A 365 2.35 -18.03 6.78
CA THR A 365 3.63 -17.70 6.11
C THR A 365 4.16 -16.34 6.56
N ILE A 366 3.32 -15.30 6.55
CA ILE A 366 3.69 -13.95 7.01
C ILE A 366 4.15 -14.00 8.48
N ARG A 367 3.44 -14.74 9.36
CA ARG A 367 3.86 -14.90 10.77
C ARG A 367 5.25 -15.50 10.88
N GLN A 368 5.50 -16.59 10.15
CA GLN A 368 6.76 -17.33 10.22
C GLN A 368 7.93 -16.49 9.71
N VAL A 369 7.75 -15.73 8.63
CA VAL A 369 8.77 -14.83 8.09
C VAL A 369 9.08 -13.70 9.07
N LEU A 370 8.07 -12.94 9.52
CA LEU A 370 8.29 -11.80 10.43
C LEU A 370 8.83 -12.25 11.80
N GLN A 371 8.41 -13.43 12.30
CA GLN A 371 8.97 -14.00 13.53
C GLN A 371 10.44 -14.41 13.33
N THR A 372 10.78 -15.00 12.18
CA THR A 372 12.17 -15.33 11.85
C THR A 372 13.04 -14.06 11.80
N VAL A 373 12.57 -13.01 11.14
CA VAL A 373 13.24 -11.69 11.06
C VAL A 373 13.52 -11.14 12.48
N LYS A 374 12.52 -11.19 13.38
CA LYS A 374 12.68 -10.82 14.79
C LYS A 374 13.72 -11.70 15.50
N ASP A 375 13.64 -13.01 15.36
CA ASP A 375 14.45 -14.00 16.08
C ASP A 375 15.92 -13.99 15.62
N VAL A 376 16.21 -13.60 14.37
CA VAL A 376 17.58 -13.38 13.89
C VAL A 376 18.14 -11.99 14.20
N ASN A 377 17.43 -11.20 15.03
CA ASN A 377 17.81 -9.86 15.49
C ASN A 377 17.85 -8.78 14.38
N MET A 378 17.10 -8.95 13.29
CA MET A 378 16.84 -7.84 12.37
C MET A 378 15.91 -6.82 13.05
N ASN A 379 16.09 -5.56 12.70
CA ASN A 379 15.32 -4.42 13.19
C ASN A 379 14.71 -3.59 12.05
N MET A 380 15.01 -3.92 10.78
CA MET A 380 14.44 -3.27 9.60
C MET A 380 14.23 -4.28 8.47
N LEU A 381 13.17 -4.10 7.68
CA LEU A 381 12.99 -4.70 6.36
C LEU A 381 12.74 -3.59 5.32
N ARG A 382 13.16 -3.82 4.08
CA ARG A 382 12.77 -2.99 2.93
C ARG A 382 11.72 -3.72 2.10
N VAL A 383 10.48 -3.24 2.11
CA VAL A 383 9.44 -3.73 1.18
C VAL A 383 9.77 -3.15 -0.20
N TRP A 384 10.24 -4.01 -1.11
CA TRP A 384 10.87 -3.63 -2.36
C TRP A 384 9.88 -3.30 -3.49
N GLY A 385 10.17 -2.23 -4.24
CA GLY A 385 9.25 -1.57 -5.17
C GLY A 385 8.83 -2.34 -6.43
N GLY A 386 9.38 -3.52 -6.73
CA GLY A 386 8.84 -4.35 -7.81
C GLY A 386 7.82 -5.40 -7.33
N GLY A 387 7.56 -5.43 -6.02
CA GLY A 387 6.67 -6.39 -5.37
C GLY A 387 5.21 -5.92 -5.30
N VAL A 388 4.66 -5.95 -4.08
CA VAL A 388 3.30 -5.47 -3.77
C VAL A 388 3.33 -4.63 -2.50
N TYR A 389 2.35 -3.72 -2.34
CA TYR A 389 2.03 -3.22 -1.00
C TYR A 389 1.46 -4.37 -0.18
N GLU A 390 2.16 -4.74 0.89
CA GLU A 390 1.86 -5.96 1.64
C GLU A 390 0.51 -5.94 2.35
N SER A 391 0.11 -7.10 2.88
CA SER A 391 -1.14 -7.22 3.67
C SER A 391 -1.14 -6.30 4.90
N ASP A 392 -2.30 -5.83 5.37
CA ASP A 392 -2.37 -5.09 6.65
C ASP A 392 -1.74 -5.89 7.81
N TYR A 393 -1.89 -7.22 7.75
CA TYR A 393 -1.34 -8.13 8.75
C TYR A 393 0.20 -8.22 8.78
N PHE A 394 0.86 -7.95 7.65
CA PHE A 394 2.32 -7.82 7.59
C PHE A 394 2.79 -6.61 8.41
N TYR A 395 2.14 -5.46 8.21
CA TYR A 395 2.49 -4.22 8.90
C TYR A 395 2.06 -4.25 10.37
N ASP A 396 0.91 -4.86 10.69
CA ASP A 396 0.51 -5.19 12.06
C ASP A 396 1.57 -6.00 12.82
N LEU A 397 2.21 -6.96 12.14
CA LEU A 397 3.29 -7.76 12.71
C LEU A 397 4.61 -6.99 12.80
N ALA A 398 4.93 -6.16 11.82
CA ALA A 398 6.09 -5.28 11.87
C ALA A 398 5.99 -4.32 13.07
N ASP A 399 4.80 -3.76 13.31
CA ASP A 399 4.46 -2.96 14.49
C ASP A 399 4.64 -3.75 15.79
N GLU A 400 4.07 -4.96 15.89
CA GLU A 400 4.16 -5.83 17.09
C GLU A 400 5.58 -6.34 17.37
N PHE A 401 6.39 -6.55 16.32
CA PHE A 401 7.71 -7.17 16.43
C PHE A 401 8.86 -6.18 16.50
N GLY A 402 8.60 -4.88 16.28
CA GLY A 402 9.63 -3.84 16.31
C GLY A 402 10.45 -3.77 15.02
N ILE A 403 9.88 -4.21 13.89
CA ILE A 403 10.58 -4.22 12.61
C ILE A 403 10.26 -2.91 11.90
N LEU A 404 11.26 -2.03 11.76
CA LEU A 404 11.13 -0.83 10.95
C LEU A 404 10.91 -1.22 9.48
N ILE A 405 10.09 -0.48 8.75
CA ILE A 405 9.88 -0.69 7.32
C ILE A 405 10.42 0.50 6.53
N TRP A 406 11.36 0.20 5.65
CA TRP A 406 11.64 1.03 4.47
C TRP A 406 10.61 0.63 3.40
N HIS A 407 9.75 1.57 3.00
CA HIS A 407 8.63 1.29 2.13
C HIS A 407 8.84 1.91 0.75
N ASP A 408 9.18 1.12 -0.26
CA ASP A 408 9.17 1.59 -1.64
C ASP A 408 7.73 1.68 -2.17
N PHE A 409 7.41 2.73 -2.94
CA PHE A 409 6.29 2.68 -3.87
C PHE A 409 6.57 1.66 -4.98
N MET A 410 5.50 1.11 -5.58
CA MET A 410 5.62 -0.06 -6.49
C MET A 410 6.14 0.29 -7.90
N PHE A 411 7.36 0.81 -7.98
CA PHE A 411 8.13 1.13 -9.17
C PHE A 411 9.57 0.60 -8.99
N ALA A 412 10.10 -0.15 -9.97
CA ALA A 412 11.45 -0.74 -9.87
C ALA A 412 12.12 -0.96 -11.23
N CYS A 413 13.39 -0.57 -11.33
CA CYS A 413 14.30 -0.79 -12.47
C CYS A 413 13.64 -0.54 -13.85
N ALA A 414 12.90 0.56 -13.98
CA ALA A 414 12.25 0.93 -15.23
C ALA A 414 12.00 2.44 -15.30
N MET A 415 11.99 2.98 -16.52
CA MET A 415 11.29 4.22 -16.79
C MET A 415 9.79 3.91 -16.87
N TYR A 416 8.96 4.89 -16.49
CA TYR A 416 7.51 4.75 -16.44
C TYR A 416 6.85 5.90 -17.23
N PRO A 417 5.62 5.71 -17.72
CA PRO A 417 4.86 6.81 -18.34
C PRO A 417 4.64 7.95 -17.34
N ALA A 418 4.66 9.19 -17.84
CA ALA A 418 4.34 10.38 -17.06
C ALA A 418 3.29 11.27 -17.73
N ASP A 419 2.45 10.69 -18.61
CA ASP A 419 1.25 11.35 -19.11
C ASP A 419 0.17 11.49 -18.02
N SER A 420 -0.84 12.34 -18.24
CA SER A 420 -1.85 12.63 -17.23
C SER A 420 -2.76 11.46 -16.86
N VAL A 421 -2.95 10.48 -17.76
CA VAL A 421 -3.80 9.31 -17.49
C VAL A 421 -3.08 8.35 -16.57
N TYR A 422 -1.81 8.06 -16.89
CA TYR A 422 -0.96 7.23 -16.03
C TYR A 422 -0.74 7.88 -14.65
N LEU A 423 -0.42 9.17 -14.59
CA LEU A 423 -0.21 9.87 -13.33
C LEU A 423 -1.48 9.94 -12.47
N SER A 424 -2.67 10.11 -13.06
CA SER A 424 -3.94 10.03 -12.29
C SER A 424 -4.13 8.65 -11.66
N ASN A 425 -3.84 7.58 -12.40
CA ASN A 425 -3.91 6.20 -11.91
C ASN A 425 -2.91 5.93 -10.77
N VAL A 426 -1.73 6.56 -10.82
CA VAL A 426 -0.73 6.52 -9.73
C VAL A 426 -1.19 7.33 -8.52
N VAL A 427 -1.83 8.50 -8.70
CA VAL A 427 -2.36 9.29 -7.58
C VAL A 427 -3.41 8.51 -6.79
N ASP A 428 -4.31 7.79 -7.46
CA ASP A 428 -5.33 6.97 -6.79
C ASP A 428 -4.70 5.85 -5.94
N GLU A 429 -3.67 5.18 -6.47
CA GLU A 429 -2.85 4.20 -5.76
C GLU A 429 -2.14 4.78 -4.54
N VAL A 430 -1.36 5.84 -4.75
CA VAL A 430 -0.57 6.50 -3.70
C VAL A 430 -1.50 6.98 -2.58
N ARG A 431 -2.62 7.61 -2.91
CA ARG A 431 -3.63 8.05 -1.94
C ARG A 431 -4.25 6.89 -1.18
N HIS A 432 -4.64 5.80 -1.85
CA HIS A 432 -5.20 4.62 -1.19
C HIS A 432 -4.19 3.98 -0.23
N GLN A 433 -2.96 3.74 -0.70
CA GLN A 433 -1.94 3.05 0.09
C GLN A 433 -1.46 3.89 1.28
N LEU A 434 -1.25 5.20 1.10
CA LEU A 434 -0.90 6.09 2.22
C LEU A 434 -2.02 6.18 3.28
N LYS A 435 -3.29 6.20 2.87
CA LYS A 435 -4.43 6.21 3.81
C LYS A 435 -4.63 4.88 4.52
N ARG A 436 -4.28 3.76 3.88
CA ARG A 436 -4.28 2.41 4.47
C ARG A 436 -3.14 2.27 5.48
N LEU A 437 -1.93 2.69 5.09
CA LEU A 437 -0.69 2.34 5.78
C LEU A 437 -0.12 3.44 6.70
N GLY A 438 -0.55 4.70 6.54
CA GLY A 438 0.06 5.86 7.20
C GLY A 438 -0.07 5.91 8.73
N SER A 439 -0.81 4.98 9.34
CA SER A 439 -0.89 4.80 10.80
C SER A 439 0.11 3.77 11.35
N HIS A 440 0.73 2.94 10.50
CA HIS A 440 1.62 1.88 10.96
C HIS A 440 2.91 2.44 11.53
N THR A 441 3.22 2.01 12.76
CA THR A 441 4.34 2.53 13.55
C THR A 441 5.68 1.98 13.05
N SER A 442 5.67 0.90 12.30
CA SER A 442 6.85 0.31 11.67
C SER A 442 7.43 1.18 10.55
N ILE A 443 6.61 1.89 9.76
CA ILE A 443 7.08 2.58 8.54
C ILE A 443 7.98 3.78 8.86
N ALA A 444 9.28 3.63 8.57
CA ALA A 444 10.34 4.57 8.90
C ALA A 444 10.60 5.59 7.77
N VAL A 445 10.50 5.15 6.52
CA VAL A 445 10.76 5.97 5.32
C VAL A 445 9.91 5.47 4.17
N TRP A 446 9.46 6.40 3.33
CA TRP A 446 8.86 6.13 2.02
C TRP A 446 9.89 6.42 0.92
N ALA A 447 10.09 5.48 0.01
CA ALA A 447 10.98 5.62 -1.14
C ALA A 447 10.18 5.64 -2.44
N GLY A 448 10.43 6.60 -3.33
CA GLY A 448 9.67 6.76 -4.57
C GLY A 448 9.76 5.58 -5.53
N ASN A 449 10.88 4.85 -5.53
CA ASN A 449 11.13 3.67 -6.35
C ASN A 449 12.39 2.88 -5.93
N ASN A 450 12.59 1.70 -6.52
CA ASN A 450 13.87 1.00 -6.57
C ASN A 450 14.66 1.34 -7.85
N GLU A 451 15.87 1.86 -7.67
CA GLU A 451 16.96 1.99 -8.65
C GLU A 451 16.69 2.85 -9.90
N ASN A 452 15.56 3.55 -10.02
CA ASN A 452 15.28 4.32 -11.24
C ASN A 452 16.15 5.57 -11.36
N GLU A 453 16.62 6.14 -10.25
CA GLU A 453 17.64 7.21 -10.27
C GLU A 453 18.96 6.71 -10.87
N SER A 454 19.44 5.55 -10.40
CA SER A 454 20.64 4.89 -10.93
C SER A 454 20.47 4.47 -12.39
N ALA A 455 19.33 3.90 -12.75
CA ALA A 455 19.05 3.45 -14.11
C ALA A 455 19.07 4.61 -15.13
N LEU A 456 18.55 5.76 -14.74
CA LEU A 456 18.58 6.98 -15.54
C LEU A 456 19.97 7.60 -15.58
N SER A 457 20.59 7.84 -14.42
CA SER A 457 21.91 8.49 -14.29
C SER A 457 23.03 7.70 -14.98
N GLN A 458 23.05 6.37 -14.78
CA GLN A 458 24.04 5.47 -15.38
C GLN A 458 23.62 4.95 -16.77
N ASN A 459 22.52 5.47 -17.33
CA ASN A 459 22.08 5.18 -18.70
C ASN A 459 21.88 3.67 -18.99
N TRP A 460 21.31 2.91 -18.05
CA TRP A 460 21.14 1.45 -18.17
C TRP A 460 20.40 1.03 -19.45
N TYR A 461 19.47 1.87 -19.92
CA TYR A 461 18.59 1.56 -21.06
C TYR A 461 18.81 2.44 -22.30
N GLY A 462 19.94 3.13 -22.41
CA GLY A 462 20.21 4.00 -23.57
C GLY A 462 19.41 5.31 -23.59
N THR A 463 18.79 5.69 -22.46
CA THR A 463 18.03 6.92 -22.23
C THR A 463 18.85 8.21 -22.46
N GLY A 464 20.18 8.14 -22.36
CA GLY A 464 21.10 9.28 -22.42
C GLY A 464 21.03 10.13 -23.69
N ASN A 465 20.54 9.58 -24.81
CA ASN A 465 20.31 10.37 -26.04
C ASN A 465 19.17 11.40 -25.88
N ASN A 466 18.22 11.14 -24.97
CA ASN A 466 17.11 12.01 -24.61
C ASN A 466 17.07 12.20 -23.08
N PHE A 467 18.21 12.34 -22.41
CA PHE A 467 18.30 12.33 -20.93
C PHE A 467 17.31 13.27 -20.26
N ASP A 468 17.21 14.52 -20.74
CA ASP A 468 16.31 15.53 -20.18
C ASP A 468 14.82 15.12 -20.25
N LEU A 469 14.41 14.35 -21.26
CA LEU A 469 13.04 13.83 -21.39
C LEU A 469 12.73 12.88 -20.23
N TYR A 470 13.54 11.84 -20.07
CA TYR A 470 13.36 10.84 -19.03
C TYR A 470 13.60 11.42 -17.62
N LYS A 471 14.48 12.41 -17.46
CA LYS A 471 14.65 13.16 -16.21
C LYS A 471 13.40 13.97 -15.87
N ASN A 472 12.77 14.61 -16.85
CA ASN A 472 11.51 15.32 -16.62
C ASN A 472 10.37 14.35 -16.25
N ASP A 473 10.26 13.18 -16.92
CA ASP A 473 9.27 12.16 -16.56
C ASP A 473 9.49 11.61 -15.15
N TYR A 474 10.75 11.31 -14.79
CA TYR A 474 11.16 10.86 -13.47
C TYR A 474 10.78 11.88 -12.38
N ILE A 475 11.14 13.16 -12.56
CA ILE A 475 10.77 14.24 -11.63
C ILE A 475 9.24 14.35 -11.55
N LYS A 476 8.55 14.37 -12.68
CA LYS A 476 7.09 14.52 -12.73
C LYS A 476 6.36 13.41 -11.98
N LEU A 477 6.84 12.16 -12.07
CA LEU A 477 6.29 11.02 -11.35
C LEU A 477 6.65 11.06 -9.86
N TYR A 478 7.93 11.04 -9.50
CA TYR A 478 8.34 10.82 -8.10
C TYR A 478 8.27 12.09 -7.25
N VAL A 479 8.59 13.26 -7.81
CA VAL A 479 8.73 14.54 -7.10
C VAL A 479 7.49 15.43 -7.24
N ASP A 480 6.92 15.56 -8.44
CA ASP A 480 5.76 16.43 -8.65
C ASP A 480 4.41 15.73 -8.36
N THR A 481 4.37 14.39 -8.37
CA THR A 481 3.13 13.60 -8.20
C THR A 481 3.12 12.78 -6.91
N ILE A 482 4.11 11.91 -6.67
CA ILE A 482 4.11 11.01 -5.49
C ILE A 482 4.45 11.78 -4.20
N GLN A 483 5.60 12.46 -4.13
CA GLN A 483 6.07 13.17 -2.93
C GLN A 483 5.02 14.15 -2.33
N PRO A 484 4.27 14.96 -3.10
CA PRO A 484 3.33 15.90 -2.52
C PRO A 484 2.11 15.21 -1.90
N GLU A 485 1.64 14.09 -2.45
CA GLU A 485 0.57 13.28 -1.86
C GLU A 485 1.05 12.56 -0.58
N VAL A 486 2.30 12.08 -0.54
CA VAL A 486 2.96 11.55 0.68
C VAL A 486 2.94 12.60 1.80
N LEU A 487 3.51 13.77 1.55
CA LEU A 487 3.65 14.83 2.56
C LEU A 487 2.31 15.46 2.97
N LYS A 488 1.27 15.34 2.12
CA LYS A 488 -0.10 15.80 2.41
C LYS A 488 -0.88 14.81 3.29
N ILE A 489 -0.73 13.50 3.08
CA ILE A 489 -1.48 12.47 3.83
C ILE A 489 -0.76 12.09 5.12
N VAL A 490 0.56 11.96 5.09
CA VAL A 490 1.40 11.56 6.24
C VAL A 490 2.42 12.66 6.55
N PRO A 491 1.98 13.85 6.99
CA PRO A 491 2.86 15.00 7.19
C PRO A 491 3.94 14.72 8.23
N GLY A 492 5.16 15.17 7.96
CA GLY A 492 6.33 14.95 8.81
C GLY A 492 6.99 13.57 8.66
N THR A 493 6.51 12.72 7.75
CA THR A 493 7.21 11.49 7.37
C THR A 493 8.48 11.79 6.56
N ILE A 494 9.37 10.81 6.45
CA ILE A 494 10.57 10.88 5.62
C ILE A 494 10.21 10.32 4.24
N PHE A 495 10.51 11.10 3.19
CA PHE A 495 10.43 10.66 1.80
C PHE A 495 11.82 10.79 1.15
N ILE A 496 12.19 9.80 0.36
CA ILE A 496 13.37 9.81 -0.53
C ILE A 496 12.94 9.42 -1.94
N THR A 497 13.57 9.97 -2.96
CA THR A 497 13.07 9.85 -4.35
C THR A 497 13.33 8.48 -4.97
N SER A 498 14.41 7.80 -4.58
CA SER A 498 14.86 6.49 -5.08
C SER A 498 15.60 5.72 -3.97
N SER A 499 15.88 4.44 -4.19
CA SER A 499 16.91 3.66 -3.49
C SER A 499 17.69 2.85 -4.53
N PRO A 500 19.01 3.04 -4.69
CA PRO A 500 19.82 3.99 -3.95
C PRO A 500 19.61 5.44 -4.43
N THR A 501 19.99 6.38 -3.58
CA THR A 501 19.96 7.83 -3.82
C THR A 501 21.02 8.52 -2.96
N ASN A 502 21.51 9.69 -3.35
CA ASN A 502 22.38 10.52 -2.51
C ASN A 502 21.56 11.41 -1.52
N GLY A 503 20.24 11.24 -1.48
CA GLY A 503 19.34 11.94 -0.55
C GLY A 503 19.31 13.44 -0.80
N ALA A 504 19.65 14.23 0.22
CA ALA A 504 19.68 15.69 0.14
C ALA A 504 20.69 16.23 -0.90
N GLU A 505 21.70 15.44 -1.30
CA GLU A 505 22.58 15.80 -2.41
C GLU A 505 21.93 15.51 -3.78
N SER A 506 21.21 14.38 -3.93
CA SER A 506 20.40 14.11 -5.14
C SER A 506 19.39 15.23 -5.38
N ASP A 507 18.73 15.74 -4.33
CA ASP A 507 17.82 16.89 -4.45
C ASP A 507 18.54 18.17 -4.92
N GLN A 508 19.76 18.44 -4.44
CA GLN A 508 20.57 19.58 -4.89
C GLN A 508 21.05 19.42 -6.35
N GLU A 509 21.30 18.20 -6.82
CA GLU A 509 21.58 17.87 -8.23
C GLU A 509 20.31 17.84 -9.12
N GLY A 510 19.15 18.25 -8.57
CA GLY A 510 17.87 18.25 -9.27
C GLY A 510 17.27 16.85 -9.41
N HIS A 511 17.21 16.13 -8.30
CA HIS A 511 16.58 14.83 -8.06
C HIS A 511 17.14 13.62 -8.84
N VAL A 512 18.21 13.81 -9.61
CA VAL A 512 18.95 12.73 -10.28
C VAL A 512 20.43 13.08 -10.20
N ALA A 513 21.13 12.49 -9.23
CA ALA A 513 22.55 12.70 -8.99
C ALA A 513 23.42 12.16 -10.12
N GLN A 514 24.62 12.72 -10.29
CA GLN A 514 25.63 12.20 -11.23
C GLN A 514 26.16 10.81 -10.83
N ASN A 515 26.09 10.47 -9.55
CA ASN A 515 26.46 9.16 -9.02
C ASN A 515 25.51 8.79 -7.86
N PRO A 516 24.29 8.23 -8.11
CA PRO A 516 23.30 7.91 -7.08
C PRO A 516 23.67 6.72 -6.15
N SER A 517 24.95 6.39 -6.05
CA SER A 517 25.49 5.36 -5.16
C SER A 517 26.87 5.80 -4.67
N ASP A 518 27.04 7.11 -4.46
CA ASP A 518 28.28 7.68 -3.98
C ASP A 518 28.46 7.36 -2.48
N PRO A 519 29.53 6.67 -2.07
CA PRO A 519 29.71 6.27 -0.67
C PRO A 519 29.91 7.45 0.31
N LEU A 520 29.95 8.69 -0.19
CA LEU A 520 29.98 9.91 0.62
C LEU A 520 28.57 10.45 0.98
N TYR A 521 27.49 9.92 0.41
CA TYR A 521 26.13 10.40 0.62
C TYR A 521 25.14 9.22 0.69
N GLY A 522 23.95 9.45 1.23
CA GLY A 522 22.80 8.60 0.92
C GLY A 522 22.91 7.11 1.26
N ASP A 523 22.26 6.28 0.44
CA ASP A 523 22.39 4.83 0.42
C ASP A 523 23.01 4.31 -0.90
N GLY A 524 23.34 3.01 -0.96
CA GLY A 524 24.05 2.46 -2.12
C GLY A 524 23.89 0.95 -2.28
N THR A 525 23.62 0.50 -3.52
CA THR A 525 23.55 -0.92 -3.88
C THR A 525 24.96 -1.45 -4.23
N ILE A 526 25.50 -2.36 -3.41
CA ILE A 526 26.78 -3.02 -3.67
C ILE A 526 26.57 -4.49 -4.03
N HIS A 527 26.57 -4.82 -5.33
CA HIS A 527 26.57 -6.21 -5.77
C HIS A 527 27.89 -6.91 -5.42
N MET A 528 27.83 -8.21 -5.08
CA MET A 528 28.98 -8.99 -4.58
C MET A 528 30.18 -9.04 -5.55
N LYS A 529 29.96 -8.84 -6.87
CA LYS A 529 31.03 -8.68 -7.88
C LYS A 529 31.96 -7.48 -7.60
N HIS A 530 31.46 -6.44 -6.92
CA HIS A 530 32.23 -5.25 -6.51
C HIS A 530 32.68 -5.29 -5.04
N PHE A 531 32.05 -6.13 -4.20
CA PHE A 531 32.36 -6.24 -2.76
C PHE A 531 33.83 -6.59 -2.47
N LEU A 532 34.48 -7.41 -3.32
CA LEU A 532 35.92 -7.72 -3.18
C LEU A 532 36.84 -6.50 -3.31
N ALA A 533 36.41 -5.43 -4.01
CA ALA A 533 37.17 -4.18 -4.09
C ALA A 533 36.99 -3.30 -2.84
N LEU A 534 35.86 -3.43 -2.14
CA LEU A 534 35.49 -2.62 -0.96
C LEU A 534 35.81 -3.31 0.38
N LEU A 535 36.12 -4.62 0.36
CA LEU A 535 36.53 -5.40 1.53
C LEU A 535 37.57 -4.71 2.44
N PRO A 536 38.60 -4.00 1.92
CA PRO A 536 39.59 -3.30 2.74
C PRO A 536 39.04 -2.09 3.52
N HIS A 537 37.84 -1.60 3.21
CA HIS A 537 37.20 -0.49 3.92
C HIS A 537 36.28 -0.98 5.05
N PHE A 538 35.63 -2.12 4.87
CA PHE A 538 34.78 -2.73 5.91
C PHE A 538 35.56 -3.45 7.02
N LEU A 539 36.78 -3.91 6.76
CA LEU A 539 37.59 -4.69 7.72
C LEU A 539 38.49 -3.85 8.66
N ASN A 540 38.28 -2.53 8.74
CA ASN A 540 39.04 -1.61 9.60
C ASN A 540 38.26 -1.12 10.84
N PHE A 541 37.20 -1.83 11.25
CA PHE A 541 36.45 -1.61 12.49
C PHE A 541 36.74 -2.72 13.52
#